data_AF-A0AAE6T9V1-F1
#
_entry.id   AF-A0AAE6T9V1-F1
#
_cell.length_a   1.000
_cell.length_b   1.000
_cell.length_c   1.000
_cell.angle_alpha   90.00
_cell.angle_beta   90.00
_cell.angle_gamma   90.00
#
_symmetry.space_group_name_H-M   'P 1'
#
loop_
_entity.id
_entity.type
_entity.pdbx_description
1 polymer ?
#
loop_
_entity_poly.entity_id
_entity_poly.type
_entity_poly.pdbx_seq_one_letter_code
_entity_poly.pdbx_strand_id
1 'polypeptide(L)'
;MFFRRIPRKSWYEKAVERVFRDRRLCEEKLPPFGCVRGENGFLYRTKLLNGQLCMEFEIHADGSVSVAMYDADGKSIPHLAQGEADRLRERALRREYEEELWHVAECCFEPDFFKGDPARSLVAHVWEAYGDELEFLWRKSPGSAVVRRKDTEKWYAVFLAVPRLKLGGSSRERVEVLNLRVRPGEIEGLVDHHSRFPAYHMNKKSWVSLCLDGTVPFEELAARLETSRRLAGK
;
A
#
# COMPACT_ATOMS: atom_id res chain seq x y z
N MET A 1 25.93 -4.52 -30.32
CA MET A 1 25.25 -4.10 -29.07
C MET A 1 24.45 -5.27 -28.52
N PHE A 2 24.93 -5.91 -27.46
CA PHE A 2 24.13 -6.88 -26.72
C PHE A 2 23.10 -6.11 -25.90
N PHE A 3 21.86 -6.06 -26.36
CA PHE A 3 20.74 -5.71 -25.48
C PHE A 3 20.70 -6.79 -24.39
N ARG A 4 21.25 -6.49 -23.21
CA ARG A 4 20.96 -7.27 -22.00
C ARG A 4 19.45 -7.24 -21.83
N ARG A 5 18.77 -8.34 -22.20
CA ARG A 5 17.36 -8.56 -21.87
C ARG A 5 17.27 -8.43 -20.36
N ILE A 6 16.68 -7.34 -19.87
CA ILE A 6 16.32 -7.20 -18.46
C ILE A 6 15.42 -8.41 -18.14
N PRO A 7 15.81 -9.30 -17.21
CA PRO A 7 14.97 -10.44 -16.85
C PRO A 7 13.60 -9.91 -16.40
N ARG A 8 12.52 -10.41 -17.00
CA ARG A 8 11.17 -10.04 -16.56
C ARG A 8 10.98 -10.61 -15.16
N LYS A 9 10.73 -9.74 -14.17
CA LYS A 9 10.42 -10.18 -12.81
C LYS A 9 9.31 -11.23 -12.79
N SER A 10 9.51 -12.28 -12.00
CA SER A 10 8.54 -13.36 -11.79
C SER A 10 7.27 -12.83 -11.10
N TRP A 11 6.21 -13.64 -11.03
CA TRP A 11 5.02 -13.27 -10.28
C TRP A 11 5.33 -13.10 -8.78
N TYR A 12 6.17 -13.97 -8.22
CA TYR A 12 6.54 -13.98 -6.80
C TYR A 12 7.38 -12.76 -6.43
N GLU A 13 8.37 -12.40 -7.24
CA GLU A 13 9.18 -11.18 -7.04
C GLU A 13 8.31 -9.93 -7.06
N LYS A 14 7.31 -9.87 -7.96
CA LYS A 14 6.35 -8.76 -8.01
C LYS A 14 5.41 -8.76 -6.80
N ALA A 15 5.08 -9.93 -6.25
CA ALA A 15 4.27 -10.04 -5.04
C ALA A 15 5.03 -9.52 -3.82
N VAL A 16 6.28 -9.93 -3.62
CA VAL A 16 7.17 -9.41 -2.56
C VAL A 16 7.29 -7.88 -2.68
N GLU A 17 7.62 -7.38 -3.88
CA GLU A 17 7.73 -5.93 -4.10
C GLU A 17 6.41 -5.19 -3.82
N ARG A 18 5.26 -5.74 -4.23
CA ARG A 18 3.94 -5.15 -3.94
C ARG A 18 3.64 -5.11 -2.45
N VAL A 19 4.07 -6.12 -1.70
CA VAL A 19 3.79 -6.24 -0.26
C VAL A 19 4.76 -5.41 0.57
N PHE A 20 6.02 -5.20 0.19
CA PHE A 20 7.00 -4.54 1.08
C PHE A 20 7.48 -3.15 0.64
N ARG A 21 7.32 -2.73 -0.63
CA ARG A 21 7.95 -1.50 -1.19
C ARG A 21 7.70 -0.20 -0.39
N ASP A 22 6.50 -0.01 0.15
CA ASP A 22 6.08 1.23 0.82
C ASP A 22 5.68 0.93 2.27
N ARG A 23 6.56 0.21 2.96
CA ARG A 23 6.43 -0.15 4.36
C ARG A 23 7.76 0.04 5.09
N ARG A 24 7.68 0.39 6.38
CA ARG A 24 8.83 0.54 7.26
C ARG A 24 8.97 -0.69 8.14
N LEU A 25 10.19 -1.22 8.24
CA LEU A 25 10.50 -2.34 9.12
C LEU A 25 10.43 -1.92 10.59
N CYS A 26 9.82 -2.76 11.42
CA CYS A 26 9.81 -2.67 12.87
C CYS A 26 10.70 -3.78 13.44
N GLU A 27 11.99 -3.51 13.60
CA GLU A 27 12.97 -4.54 14.02
C GLU A 27 12.61 -5.18 15.37
N GLU A 28 12.01 -4.41 16.27
CA GLU A 28 11.56 -4.87 17.59
C GLU A 28 10.45 -5.92 17.52
N LYS A 29 9.70 -5.99 16.40
CA LYS A 29 8.64 -6.98 16.18
C LYS A 29 9.16 -8.29 15.58
N LEU A 30 10.39 -8.32 15.05
CA LEU A 30 10.95 -9.49 14.38
C LEU A 30 11.22 -10.68 15.34
N PRO A 31 11.90 -10.51 16.49
CA PRO A 31 12.15 -11.64 17.38
C PRO A 31 10.87 -12.26 17.97
N PRO A 32 9.88 -11.48 18.47
CA PRO A 32 8.61 -12.04 18.95
C PRO A 32 7.81 -12.76 17.86
N PHE A 33 7.95 -12.35 16.59
CA PHE A 33 7.31 -13.03 15.46
C PHE A 33 7.94 -14.39 15.13
N GLY A 34 9.16 -14.66 15.59
CA GLY A 34 9.89 -15.91 15.33
C GLY A 34 11.02 -15.76 14.32
N CYS A 35 11.42 -14.53 13.97
CA CYS A 35 12.61 -14.30 13.16
C CYS A 35 13.89 -14.53 13.97
N VAL A 36 14.88 -15.18 13.35
CA VAL A 36 16.20 -15.40 13.95
C VAL A 36 17.21 -14.46 13.31
N ARG A 37 18.06 -13.81 14.10
CA ARG A 37 19.11 -12.95 13.57
C ARG A 37 20.16 -13.79 12.82
N GLY A 38 20.41 -13.44 11.56
CA GLY A 38 21.46 -13.99 10.71
C GLY A 38 22.61 -13.00 10.51
N GLU A 39 23.54 -13.30 9.59
CA GLU A 39 24.70 -12.43 9.31
C GLU A 39 24.29 -11.09 8.68
N ASN A 40 23.30 -11.09 7.78
CA ASN A 40 22.90 -9.92 6.97
C ASN A 40 21.48 -9.39 7.28
N GLY A 41 20.92 -9.74 8.43
CA GLY A 41 19.56 -9.34 8.83
C GLY A 41 18.86 -10.41 9.66
N PHE A 42 17.62 -10.68 9.32
CA PHE A 42 16.76 -11.64 10.01
C PHE A 42 16.23 -12.68 9.04
N LEU A 43 16.20 -13.94 9.51
CA LEU A 43 15.69 -15.07 8.77
C LEU A 43 14.40 -15.57 9.42
N TYR A 44 13.38 -15.80 8.60
CA TYR A 44 12.13 -16.43 9.01
C TYR A 44 11.77 -17.55 8.03
N ARG A 45 11.38 -18.71 8.56
CA ARG A 45 11.02 -19.88 7.75
C ARG A 45 9.62 -20.33 8.11
N THR A 46 8.82 -20.59 7.09
CA THR A 46 7.46 -21.11 7.22
C THR A 46 7.20 -22.23 6.21
N LYS A 47 6.20 -23.06 6.50
CA LYS A 47 5.83 -24.22 5.68
C LYS A 47 4.62 -23.88 4.83
N LEU A 48 4.66 -24.22 3.55
CA LEU A 48 3.56 -24.07 2.60
C LEU A 48 3.05 -25.44 2.14
N LEU A 49 1.81 -25.49 1.65
CA LEU A 49 1.12 -26.68 1.14
C LEU A 49 1.23 -27.87 2.10
N ASN A 50 0.89 -27.65 3.37
CA ASN A 50 1.01 -28.66 4.45
C ASN A 50 2.42 -29.24 4.63
N GLY A 51 3.46 -28.41 4.43
CA GLY A 51 4.86 -28.81 4.65
C GLY A 51 5.54 -29.47 3.47
N GLN A 52 4.92 -29.47 2.29
CA GLN A 52 5.57 -29.91 1.05
C GLN A 52 6.65 -28.94 0.57
N LEU A 53 6.51 -27.66 0.93
CA LEU A 53 7.41 -26.59 0.54
C LEU A 53 7.78 -25.77 1.78
N CYS A 54 8.98 -25.19 1.75
CA CYS A 54 9.44 -24.22 2.73
C CYS A 54 9.63 -22.86 2.07
N MET A 55 9.09 -21.82 2.68
CA MET A 55 9.30 -20.44 2.31
C MET A 55 10.26 -19.82 3.32
N GLU A 56 11.35 -19.25 2.83
CA GLU A 56 12.35 -18.57 3.64
C GLU A 56 12.35 -17.09 3.29
N PHE A 57 12.25 -16.26 4.32
CA PHE A 57 12.35 -14.82 4.26
C PHE A 57 13.72 -14.40 4.77
N GLU A 58 14.39 -13.57 4.00
CA GLU A 58 15.56 -12.80 4.44
C GLU A 58 15.14 -11.33 4.49
N ILE A 59 15.09 -10.79 5.71
CA ILE A 59 14.68 -9.42 6.00
C ILE A 59 15.94 -8.65 6.39
N HIS A 60 16.35 -7.72 5.53
CA HIS A 60 17.54 -6.91 5.74
C HIS A 60 17.25 -5.70 6.63
N ALA A 61 18.30 -5.14 7.25
CA ALA A 61 18.18 -3.98 8.13
C ALA A 61 17.67 -2.71 7.42
N ASP A 62 17.81 -2.61 6.09
CA ASP A 62 17.24 -1.52 5.30
C ASP A 62 15.73 -1.69 5.01
N GLY A 63 15.11 -2.77 5.50
CA GLY A 63 13.72 -3.12 5.27
C GLY A 63 13.45 -3.85 3.96
N SER A 64 14.47 -4.12 3.15
CA SER A 64 14.31 -4.95 1.96
C SER A 64 14.07 -6.42 2.35
N VAL A 65 13.20 -7.08 1.58
CA VAL A 65 12.80 -8.48 1.83
C VAL A 65 13.08 -9.30 0.59
N SER A 66 13.82 -10.39 0.79
CA SER A 66 14.08 -11.43 -0.20
C SER A 66 13.37 -12.70 0.25
N VAL A 67 12.77 -13.43 -0.70
CA VAL A 67 12.05 -14.67 -0.39
C VAL A 67 12.50 -15.78 -1.31
N ALA A 68 12.96 -16.88 -0.70
CA ALA A 68 13.35 -18.11 -1.38
C ALA A 68 12.35 -19.23 -1.07
N MET A 69 12.28 -20.19 -1.99
CA MET A 69 11.39 -21.36 -1.90
C MET A 69 12.22 -22.64 -2.01
N TYR A 70 11.97 -23.59 -1.12
CA TYR A 70 12.67 -24.87 -1.06
C TYR A 70 11.66 -26.03 -1.09
N ASP A 71 12.05 -27.16 -1.69
CA ASP A 71 11.32 -28.42 -1.55
C ASP A 71 11.59 -29.11 -0.21
N ALA A 72 10.95 -30.26 0.00
CA ALA A 72 11.13 -31.09 1.19
C ALA A 72 12.59 -31.58 1.37
N ASP A 73 13.37 -31.66 0.29
CA ASP A 73 14.77 -32.07 0.30
C ASP A 73 15.74 -30.89 0.49
N GLY A 74 15.21 -29.67 0.69
CA GLY A 74 15.99 -28.46 0.91
C GLY A 74 16.62 -27.88 -0.37
N LYS A 75 16.17 -28.33 -1.55
CA LYS A 75 16.64 -27.79 -2.83
C LYS A 75 15.83 -26.56 -3.20
N SER A 76 16.53 -25.50 -3.59
CA SER A 76 15.91 -24.26 -4.07
C SER A 76 15.09 -24.54 -5.32
N ILE A 77 13.80 -24.20 -5.29
CA ILE A 77 12.89 -24.34 -6.42
C ILE A 77 12.79 -22.99 -7.13
N PRO A 78 13.27 -22.87 -8.38
CA PRO A 78 12.97 -21.69 -9.19
C PRO A 78 11.46 -21.61 -9.42
N HIS A 79 10.90 -20.39 -9.43
CA HIS A 79 9.46 -20.07 -9.45
C HIS A 79 8.60 -20.58 -10.64
N LEU A 80 8.94 -21.71 -11.28
CA LEU A 80 8.31 -22.23 -12.49
C LEU A 80 8.05 -23.74 -12.35
N ALA A 81 6.78 -24.14 -12.35
CA ALA A 81 6.38 -25.50 -12.66
C ALA A 81 5.44 -25.49 -13.89
N GLN A 82 5.72 -26.37 -14.85
CA GLN A 82 5.04 -26.48 -16.14
C GLN A 82 4.00 -27.61 -16.09
N GLY A 83 2.71 -27.31 -16.32
CA GLY A 83 1.67 -28.31 -16.58
C GLY A 83 0.23 -27.85 -16.30
N GLU A 84 -0.78 -28.56 -16.83
CA GLU A 84 -2.21 -28.25 -16.60
C GLU A 84 -2.77 -28.80 -15.28
N ALA A 85 -2.33 -29.98 -14.85
CA ALA A 85 -2.58 -30.51 -13.49
C ALA A 85 -1.95 -29.64 -12.39
N ASP A 86 -1.06 -28.73 -12.79
CA ASP A 86 -0.29 -27.82 -11.96
C ASP A 86 -1.07 -26.54 -11.61
N ARG A 87 -2.13 -26.17 -12.35
CA ARG A 87 -2.80 -24.86 -12.17
C ARG A 87 -3.54 -24.70 -10.84
N LEU A 88 -4.20 -25.75 -10.36
CA LEU A 88 -4.90 -25.70 -9.06
C LEU A 88 -3.88 -25.60 -7.92
N ARG A 89 -2.80 -26.37 -8.00
CA ARG A 89 -1.69 -26.33 -7.07
C ARG A 89 -0.95 -24.99 -7.11
N GLU A 90 -0.70 -24.45 -8.29
CA GLU A 90 -0.10 -23.12 -8.48
C GLU A 90 -0.96 -22.02 -7.87
N ARG A 91 -2.30 -22.08 -8.05
CA ARG A 91 -3.22 -21.13 -7.41
C ARG A 91 -3.19 -21.24 -5.89
N ALA A 92 -3.20 -22.46 -5.35
CA ALA A 92 -3.09 -22.70 -3.91
C ALA A 92 -1.76 -22.18 -3.36
N LEU A 93 -0.64 -22.49 -4.04
CA LEU A 93 0.69 -22.00 -3.70
C LEU A 93 0.76 -20.47 -3.72
N ARG A 94 0.29 -19.82 -4.79
CA ARG A 94 0.28 -18.35 -4.87
C ARG A 94 -0.55 -17.72 -3.76
N ARG A 95 -1.67 -18.35 -3.38
CA ARG A 95 -2.51 -17.89 -2.28
C ARG A 95 -1.77 -18.00 -0.95
N GLU A 96 -1.27 -19.18 -0.58
CA GLU A 96 -0.56 -19.36 0.69
C GLU A 96 0.72 -18.52 0.75
N TYR A 97 1.46 -18.43 -0.35
CA TYR A 97 2.62 -17.55 -0.48
C TYR A 97 2.24 -16.09 -0.21
N GLU A 98 1.20 -15.58 -0.88
CA GLU A 98 0.76 -14.19 -0.68
C GLU A 98 0.21 -13.95 0.74
N GLU A 99 -0.50 -14.91 1.33
CA GLU A 99 -0.95 -14.82 2.73
C GLU A 99 0.23 -14.73 3.70
N GLU A 100 1.28 -15.55 3.52
CA GLU A 100 2.48 -15.47 4.37
C GLU A 100 3.24 -14.15 4.18
N LEU A 101 3.33 -13.63 2.95
CA LEU A 101 3.90 -12.29 2.73
C LEU A 101 3.13 -11.23 3.52
N TRP A 102 1.80 -11.26 3.47
CA TRP A 102 0.95 -10.31 4.18
C TRP A 102 1.02 -10.47 5.69
N HIS A 103 1.10 -11.70 6.19
CA HIS A 103 1.26 -11.99 7.60
C HIS A 103 2.55 -11.37 8.15
N VAL A 104 3.69 -11.59 7.47
CA VAL A 104 4.97 -10.95 7.83
C VAL A 104 4.86 -9.43 7.74
N ALA A 105 4.24 -8.88 6.69
CA ALA A 105 4.10 -7.44 6.52
C ALA A 105 3.21 -6.79 7.58
N GLU A 106 2.14 -7.44 8.02
CA GLU A 106 1.21 -6.91 9.02
C GLU A 106 1.76 -7.02 10.45
N CYS A 107 2.58 -8.03 10.72
CA CYS A 107 3.18 -8.22 12.04
C CYS A 107 4.49 -7.47 12.23
N CYS A 108 5.31 -7.34 11.19
CA CYS A 108 6.68 -6.84 11.31
C CYS A 108 6.94 -5.50 10.62
N PHE A 109 5.94 -4.95 9.93
CA PHE A 109 6.10 -3.69 9.21
C PHE A 109 4.93 -2.72 9.46
N GLU A 110 5.21 -1.43 9.28
CA GLU A 110 4.22 -0.36 9.32
C GLU A 110 4.00 0.25 7.93
N PRO A 111 2.76 0.63 7.59
CA PRO A 111 2.46 1.37 6.35
C PRO A 111 3.26 2.68 6.23
N ASP A 112 3.95 2.89 5.10
CA ASP A 112 4.66 4.15 4.76
C ASP A 112 4.42 4.52 3.29
N PHE A 113 3.14 4.69 2.94
CA PHE A 113 2.69 4.94 1.56
C PHE A 113 2.74 6.41 1.13
N PHE A 114 2.74 7.33 2.10
CA PHE A 114 2.65 8.77 1.88
C PHE A 114 3.96 9.44 2.30
N LYS A 115 4.81 9.70 1.31
CA LYS A 115 6.18 10.16 1.47
C LYS A 115 6.33 11.65 1.20
N GLY A 116 5.36 12.27 0.50
CA GLY A 116 5.37 13.70 0.22
C GLY A 116 5.11 14.56 1.45
N ASP A 117 5.78 15.71 1.54
CA ASP A 117 5.63 16.66 2.64
C ASP A 117 4.17 17.13 2.83
N PRO A 118 3.37 17.43 1.78
CA PRO A 118 1.98 17.83 1.97
C PRO A 118 1.13 16.71 2.60
N ALA A 119 1.33 15.46 2.20
CA ALA A 119 0.60 14.33 2.75
C ALA A 119 0.98 14.08 4.21
N ARG A 120 2.28 14.08 4.54
CA ARG A 120 2.76 13.94 5.92
C ARG A 120 2.24 15.05 6.84
N SER A 121 2.25 16.28 6.35
CA SER A 121 1.72 17.44 7.09
C SER A 121 0.22 17.30 7.37
N LEU A 122 -0.54 16.80 6.40
CA LEU A 122 -1.97 16.53 6.58
C LEU A 122 -2.24 15.37 7.53
N VAL A 123 -1.46 14.30 7.48
CA VAL A 123 -1.55 13.16 8.41
C VAL A 123 -1.28 13.63 9.84
N ALA A 124 -0.23 14.43 10.06
CA ALA A 124 0.05 15.04 11.35
C ALA A 124 -1.09 15.95 11.82
N HIS A 125 -1.59 16.82 10.94
CA HIS A 125 -2.73 17.69 11.26
C HIS A 125 -4.00 16.91 11.62
N VAL A 126 -4.29 15.79 10.94
CA VAL A 126 -5.43 14.92 11.27
C VAL A 126 -5.32 14.38 12.70
N TRP A 127 -4.13 13.93 13.09
CA TRP A 127 -3.86 13.46 14.44
C TRP A 127 -3.95 14.59 15.47
N GLU A 128 -3.28 15.71 15.24
CA GLU A 128 -3.20 16.83 16.18
C GLU A 128 -4.54 17.53 16.39
N ALA A 129 -5.31 17.74 15.32
CA ALA A 129 -6.58 18.46 15.38
C ALA A 129 -7.76 17.59 15.83
N TYR A 130 -7.75 16.29 15.49
CA TYR A 130 -8.92 15.41 15.68
C TYR A 130 -8.65 14.12 16.45
N GLY A 131 -7.38 13.74 16.64
CA GLY A 131 -6.99 12.45 17.22
C GLY A 131 -7.41 11.25 16.38
N ASP A 132 -7.68 11.47 15.08
CA ASP A 132 -8.06 10.43 14.12
C ASP A 132 -6.79 9.88 13.45
N GLU A 133 -6.82 8.63 12.96
CA GLU A 133 -5.67 7.95 12.35
C GLU A 133 -6.01 7.41 10.96
N LEU A 134 -4.99 7.07 10.18
CA LEU A 134 -5.15 6.45 8.88
C LEU A 134 -5.46 4.96 9.03
N GLU A 135 -6.45 4.50 8.27
CA GLU A 135 -6.84 3.09 8.24
C GLU A 135 -6.63 2.49 6.85
N PHE A 136 -5.83 1.42 6.79
CA PHE A 136 -5.46 0.73 5.55
C PHE A 136 -6.34 -0.51 5.34
N LEU A 137 -7.53 -0.30 4.78
CA LEU A 137 -8.57 -1.33 4.73
C LEU A 137 -8.39 -2.39 3.63
N TRP A 138 -7.43 -2.22 2.72
CA TRP A 138 -7.35 -3.05 1.51
C TRP A 138 -5.93 -3.51 1.15
N ARG A 139 -5.65 -4.81 1.34
CA ARG A 139 -4.41 -5.47 0.84
C ARG A 139 -4.19 -5.30 -0.67
N LYS A 140 -5.26 -5.31 -1.47
CA LYS A 140 -5.20 -5.13 -2.94
C LYS A 140 -4.91 -3.68 -3.37
N SER A 141 -5.11 -2.72 -2.46
CA SER A 141 -4.82 -1.31 -2.71
C SER A 141 -4.18 -0.70 -1.46
N PRO A 142 -2.95 -1.14 -1.13
CA PRO A 142 -2.36 -0.82 0.17
C PRO A 142 -1.89 0.64 0.25
N GLY A 143 -1.73 1.32 -0.91
CA GLY A 143 -1.56 2.77 -0.98
C GLY A 143 -2.85 3.59 -0.84
N SER A 144 -3.93 2.99 -0.34
CA SER A 144 -5.18 3.68 -0.02
C SER A 144 -5.41 3.63 1.50
N ALA A 145 -5.59 4.79 2.11
CA ALA A 145 -5.93 4.90 3.53
C ALA A 145 -7.16 5.80 3.69
N VAL A 146 -8.07 5.41 4.58
CA VAL A 146 -9.23 6.24 4.93
C VAL A 146 -8.99 6.92 6.27
N VAL A 147 -9.68 8.03 6.49
CA VAL A 147 -9.85 8.61 7.82
C VAL A 147 -11.35 8.74 8.07
N ARG A 148 -11.79 8.21 9.21
CA ARG A 148 -13.20 8.21 9.62
C ARG A 148 -13.36 8.93 10.94
N ARG A 149 -14.53 9.52 11.16
CA ARG A 149 -14.85 10.08 12.48
C ARG A 149 -15.13 8.94 13.46
N LYS A 150 -14.66 9.06 14.70
CA LYS A 150 -14.95 8.09 15.76
C LYS A 150 -16.42 8.02 16.17
N ASP A 151 -17.17 9.11 16.03
CA ASP A 151 -18.57 9.21 16.49
C ASP A 151 -19.60 8.68 15.48
N THR A 152 -19.37 8.88 14.18
CA THR A 152 -20.31 8.44 13.12
C THR A 152 -19.78 7.28 12.28
N GLU A 153 -18.51 6.91 12.44
CA GLU A 153 -17.76 5.97 11.60
C GLU A 153 -17.71 6.34 10.11
N LYS A 154 -18.23 7.52 9.73
CA LYS A 154 -18.27 7.98 8.35
C LYS A 154 -16.88 8.48 7.93
N TRP A 155 -16.43 8.02 6.77
CA TRP A 155 -15.20 8.51 6.14
C TRP A 155 -15.35 9.98 5.75
N TYR A 156 -14.32 10.77 6.01
CA TYR A 156 -14.24 12.16 5.58
C TYR A 156 -12.99 12.46 4.76
N ALA A 157 -11.96 11.63 4.84
CA ALA A 157 -10.80 11.73 3.97
C ALA A 157 -10.41 10.35 3.44
N VAL A 158 -9.90 10.30 2.20
CA VAL A 158 -9.23 9.12 1.67
C VAL A 158 -7.91 9.56 1.04
N PHE A 159 -6.80 9.14 1.61
CA PHE A 159 -5.47 9.31 1.06
C PHE A 159 -5.19 8.19 0.06
N LEU A 160 -4.62 8.55 -1.09
CA LEU A 160 -4.42 7.64 -2.21
C LEU A 160 -3.05 7.90 -2.84
N ALA A 161 -2.27 6.84 -3.08
CA ALA A 161 -1.04 6.89 -3.87
C ALA A 161 -1.27 6.15 -5.20
N VAL A 162 -1.58 6.88 -6.28
CA VAL A 162 -2.04 6.32 -7.56
C VAL A 162 -1.29 6.90 -8.76
N PRO A 163 -1.17 6.19 -9.90
CA PRO A 163 -0.64 6.78 -11.11
C PRO A 163 -1.49 7.97 -11.58
N ARG A 164 -0.86 9.08 -11.98
CA ARG A 164 -1.57 10.32 -12.41
C ARG A 164 -2.52 10.09 -13.58
N LEU A 165 -2.20 9.14 -14.47
CA LEU A 165 -3.09 8.67 -15.55
C LEU A 165 -4.47 8.25 -15.04
N LYS A 166 -4.56 7.67 -13.84
CA LYS A 166 -5.84 7.22 -13.26
C LYS A 166 -6.74 8.37 -12.81
N LEU A 167 -6.20 9.58 -12.67
CA LEU A 167 -6.95 10.79 -12.35
C LEU A 167 -7.41 11.55 -13.61
N GLY A 168 -7.01 11.09 -14.81
CA GLY A 168 -7.25 11.79 -16.07
C GLY A 168 -6.03 12.56 -16.62
N GLY A 169 -4.87 12.45 -15.98
CA GLY A 169 -3.61 12.98 -16.51
C GLY A 169 -2.96 12.07 -17.57
N SER A 170 -1.74 12.39 -17.99
CA SER A 170 -1.00 11.64 -19.04
C SER A 170 0.20 10.82 -18.53
N SER A 171 0.61 11.00 -17.27
CA SER A 171 1.81 10.35 -16.71
C SER A 171 1.50 9.06 -15.93
N ARG A 172 2.41 8.08 -16.00
CA ARG A 172 2.37 6.86 -15.16
C ARG A 172 3.02 7.05 -13.78
N GLU A 173 3.58 8.23 -13.53
CA GLU A 173 4.14 8.60 -12.24
C GLU A 173 3.08 8.52 -11.14
N ARG A 174 3.50 8.04 -9.97
CA ARG A 174 2.66 7.95 -8.78
C ARG A 174 2.53 9.32 -8.15
N VAL A 175 1.30 9.76 -7.92
CA VAL A 175 0.96 10.99 -7.22
C VAL A 175 0.15 10.65 -5.97
N GLU A 176 0.40 11.40 -4.90
CA GLU A 176 -0.37 11.35 -3.67
C GLU A 176 -1.58 12.29 -3.78
N VAL A 177 -2.73 11.81 -3.33
CA VAL A 177 -4.03 12.47 -3.54
C VAL A 177 -4.84 12.38 -2.26
N LEU A 178 -5.55 13.45 -1.94
CA LEU A 178 -6.54 13.49 -0.88
C LEU A 178 -7.93 13.62 -1.49
N ASN A 179 -8.76 12.60 -1.28
CA ASN A 179 -10.18 12.70 -1.55
C ASN A 179 -10.91 13.29 -0.35
N LEU A 180 -11.70 14.33 -0.59
CA LEU A 180 -12.54 14.97 0.43
C LEU A 180 -13.99 15.09 -0.03
N ARG A 181 -14.93 14.93 0.91
CA ARG A 181 -16.31 15.38 0.74
C ARG A 181 -16.36 16.88 0.48
N VAL A 182 -17.29 17.28 -0.39
CA VAL A 182 -17.59 18.68 -0.73
C VAL A 182 -19.10 18.88 -0.70
N ARG A 183 -19.56 20.14 -0.60
CA ARG A 183 -21.00 20.40 -0.66
C ARG A 183 -21.51 20.18 -2.09
N PRO A 184 -22.75 19.69 -2.27
CA PRO A 184 -23.38 19.66 -3.58
C PRO A 184 -23.32 21.05 -4.24
N GLY A 185 -22.87 21.11 -5.50
CA GLY A 185 -22.73 22.35 -6.26
C GLY A 185 -21.34 23.01 -6.21
N GLU A 186 -20.45 22.64 -5.28
CA GLU A 186 -19.10 23.23 -5.20
C GLU A 186 -18.11 22.65 -6.23
N ILE A 187 -18.44 21.51 -6.85
CA ILE A 187 -17.50 20.76 -7.70
C ILE A 187 -17.18 21.48 -9.02
N GLU A 188 -18.18 22.11 -9.65
CA GLU A 188 -18.03 22.72 -10.98
C GLU A 188 -17.05 23.89 -11.00
N GLY A 189 -16.86 24.58 -9.87
CA GLY A 189 -15.84 25.64 -9.72
C GLY A 189 -14.52 25.16 -9.12
N LEU A 190 -14.43 23.90 -8.68
CA LEU A 190 -13.29 23.39 -7.93
C LEU A 190 -12.34 22.53 -8.78
N VAL A 191 -12.86 21.83 -9.78
CA VAL A 191 -12.05 20.94 -10.62
C VAL A 191 -11.32 21.74 -11.69
N ASP A 192 -9.99 21.64 -11.73
CA ASP A 192 -9.12 22.31 -12.70
C ASP A 192 -8.37 21.34 -13.64
N HIS A 193 -8.55 20.02 -13.45
CA HIS A 193 -7.88 18.96 -14.20
C HIS A 193 -6.35 19.01 -14.18
N HIS A 194 -5.78 19.73 -13.21
CA HIS A 194 -4.34 19.88 -13.02
C HIS A 194 -3.91 19.50 -11.60
N SER A 195 -4.47 20.18 -10.60
CA SER A 195 -4.25 19.97 -9.17
C SER A 195 -5.49 19.43 -8.45
N ARG A 196 -6.67 19.62 -9.04
CA ARG A 196 -7.97 19.22 -8.51
C ARG A 196 -8.73 18.46 -9.59
N PHE A 197 -9.08 17.21 -9.31
CA PHE A 197 -9.70 16.29 -10.25
C PHE A 197 -11.07 15.84 -9.76
N PRO A 198 -11.95 15.34 -10.65
CA PRO A 198 -13.12 14.60 -10.23
C PRO A 198 -12.72 13.46 -9.27
N ALA A 199 -13.60 13.12 -8.34
CA ALA A 199 -13.31 12.11 -7.33
C ALA A 199 -12.84 10.77 -7.94
N TYR A 200 -11.69 10.27 -7.48
CA TYR A 200 -11.20 8.94 -7.82
C TYR A 200 -11.82 7.91 -6.86
N HIS A 201 -12.45 6.86 -7.39
CA HIS A 201 -13.20 5.83 -6.64
C HIS A 201 -14.41 6.28 -5.80
N MET A 202 -14.56 7.58 -5.51
CA MET A 202 -15.68 8.12 -4.73
C MET A 202 -16.76 8.76 -5.61
N ASN A 203 -17.90 9.12 -5.00
CA ASN A 203 -19.00 9.75 -5.71
C ASN A 203 -18.61 11.15 -6.21
N LYS A 204 -18.49 11.31 -7.53
CA LYS A 204 -18.06 12.54 -8.22
C LYS A 204 -18.98 13.76 -8.01
N LYS A 205 -20.16 13.60 -7.40
CA LYS A 205 -21.10 14.69 -7.06
C LYS A 205 -20.95 15.20 -5.62
N SER A 206 -20.18 14.51 -4.78
CA SER A 206 -20.04 14.84 -3.36
C SER A 206 -18.61 14.71 -2.84
N TRP A 207 -17.66 14.35 -3.70
CA TRP A 207 -16.24 14.24 -3.38
C TRP A 207 -15.39 14.89 -4.48
N VAL A 208 -14.17 15.27 -4.12
CA VAL A 208 -13.14 15.79 -5.04
C VAL A 208 -11.80 15.15 -4.71
N SER A 209 -10.93 15.00 -5.71
CA SER A 209 -9.54 14.54 -5.54
C SER A 209 -8.59 15.74 -5.60
N LEU A 210 -7.76 15.94 -4.57
CA LEU A 210 -6.78 17.04 -4.50
C LEU A 210 -5.36 16.47 -4.54
N CYS A 211 -4.51 16.97 -5.42
CA CYS A 211 -3.10 16.56 -5.49
C CYS A 211 -2.30 17.06 -4.28
N LEU A 212 -1.45 16.20 -3.75
CA LEU A 212 -0.57 16.46 -2.61
C LEU A 212 0.88 16.65 -3.07
N ASP A 213 1.07 17.44 -4.12
CA ASP A 213 2.36 17.76 -4.76
C ASP A 213 2.81 19.22 -4.53
N GLY A 214 2.11 19.94 -3.64
CA GLY A 214 2.36 21.35 -3.32
C GLY A 214 1.64 22.35 -4.22
N THR A 215 0.90 21.90 -5.25
CA THR A 215 0.11 22.79 -6.11
C THR A 215 -1.14 23.35 -5.40
N VAL A 216 -1.65 22.65 -4.39
CA VAL A 216 -2.70 23.14 -3.49
C VAL A 216 -2.06 23.53 -2.15
N PRO A 217 -2.20 24.78 -1.69
CA PRO A 217 -1.64 25.23 -0.41
C PRO A 217 -2.16 24.43 0.77
N PHE A 218 -1.33 24.25 1.80
CA PHE A 218 -1.67 23.48 3.00
C PHE A 218 -2.91 24.06 3.70
N GLU A 219 -3.03 25.38 3.77
CA GLU A 219 -4.13 26.09 4.41
C GLU A 219 -5.47 25.78 3.72
N GLU A 220 -5.46 25.69 2.37
CA GLU A 220 -6.63 25.27 1.61
C GLU A 220 -6.97 23.80 1.89
N LEU A 221 -5.97 22.92 1.88
CA LEU A 221 -6.15 21.50 2.16
C LEU A 221 -6.75 21.26 3.55
N ALA A 222 -6.22 21.93 4.59
CA ALA A 222 -6.70 21.84 5.96
C ALA A 222 -8.14 22.37 6.11
N ALA A 223 -8.45 23.53 5.53
CA ALA A 223 -9.80 24.10 5.58
C ALA A 223 -10.84 23.20 4.87
N ARG A 224 -10.46 22.58 3.76
CA ARG A 224 -11.32 21.61 3.05
C ARG A 224 -11.48 20.33 3.85
N LEU A 225 -10.42 19.83 4.47
CA LEU A 225 -10.45 18.65 5.33
C LEU A 225 -11.43 18.84 6.50
N GLU A 226 -11.35 19.99 7.18
CA GLU A 226 -12.28 20.35 8.26
C GLU A 226 -13.73 20.39 7.76
N THR A 227 -13.98 21.05 6.62
CA THR A 227 -15.31 21.08 6.00
C THR A 227 -15.81 19.68 5.67
N SER A 228 -14.94 18.83 5.15
CA SER A 228 -15.22 17.43 4.85
C SER A 228 -15.62 16.64 6.09
N ARG A 229 -14.86 16.81 7.18
CA ARG A 229 -15.12 16.19 8.48
C ARG A 229 -16.45 16.64 9.07
N ARG A 230 -16.80 17.91 8.92
CA ARG A 230 -18.12 18.43 9.33
C ARG A 230 -19.26 17.83 8.50
N LEU A 231 -19.08 17.62 7.20
CA LEU A 231 -20.06 16.95 6.35
C LEU A 231 -20.27 15.47 6.73
N ALA A 232 -19.25 14.81 7.29
CA ALA A 232 -19.35 13.45 7.82
C ALA A 232 -19.97 13.37 9.23
N GLY A 233 -20.23 14.51 9.89
CA GLY A 233 -20.93 14.56 11.18
C GLY A 233 -22.46 14.67 11.06
N LYS A 234 -22.97 14.87 9.84
CA LYS A 234 -24.41 14.85 9.53
C LYS A 234 -24.86 13.46 9.14
#